data_AF-A0A167DQS8-F1
#
_entry.id   AF-A0A167DQS8-F1
#
_cell.length_a   1.000
_cell.length_b   1.000
_cell.length_c   1.000
_cell.angle_alpha   90.00
_cell.angle_beta   90.00
_cell.angle_gamma   90.00
#
_symmetry.space_group_name_H-M   'P 1'
#
loop_
_entity.id
_entity.type
_entity.pdbx_description
1 polymer ?
#
loop_
_entity_poly.entity_id
_entity_poly.type
_entity_poly.pdbx_seq_one_letter_code
_entity_poly.pdbx_strand_id
1 'polypeptide(L)'
;MENLEIKNRNLEISFAKVEEELDRTQSELFAKQQTIIENEETIMKLKNELAARGRKRSGAADGNDNNEEPDMEFTTDLFKRELNEQFSNVRSLESQIDAKNRYIERLEKDKRIVDIVEQEKEALETKLKLMSDLQRHNTEMELQIIDLQQEKNKWLTFLEKDDRFSSPQDVVRELMNIRIEKTTLLSKIGQLEESLSSTTSQELEVSQDLQKLKDQVTDYHERLDKESQQRIRYQRQADIISKEAQMLRDQLKAYEAESVALENKSADIEKDNKITELETLVERYKQELKGLNDELVRKEGLVVQLNSPLRNKKRAAPDSEGSDSKLAEQLSSTVRKNRSLQNDLDKSEQKVAQLSHEINALQKQIASASESQQAKHRILELRDNPTSRHEAVKVSTLKALQKENDDLHAQLSNSGNQANLVPKSALDRIRDESKQLERTIQEQNKRMDRIKEVFAKKSLEFREAVYSLLGYRVDLLPNRKIRATSMFTTSDTDSFTFIPDPKAKNKFIGIENSPWAAEFENLITFWIKERQDIPCFLSALNLELYDRTTKAARF
;
A
#
# COMPACT_ATOMS: atom_id res chain seq x y z
N MET A 1 -33.94 15.62 -1.13
CA MET A 1 -35.17 16.42 -1.21
C MET A 1 -35.99 16.24 0.05
N GLU A 2 -36.43 15.02 0.37
CA GLU A 2 -37.25 14.69 1.55
C GLU A 2 -36.65 15.12 2.91
N ASN A 3 -35.33 14.94 3.11
CA ASN A 3 -34.64 15.39 4.33
C ASN A 3 -34.56 16.93 4.49
N LEU A 4 -34.64 17.69 3.39
CA LEU A 4 -34.67 19.17 3.45
C LEU A 4 -36.08 19.67 3.75
N GLU A 5 -37.11 19.00 3.22
CA GLU A 5 -38.51 19.30 3.49
C GLU A 5 -38.86 19.05 4.96
N ILE A 6 -38.36 17.96 5.56
CA ILE A 6 -38.55 17.67 6.99
C ILE A 6 -37.87 18.74 7.87
N LYS A 7 -36.67 19.21 7.49
CA LYS A 7 -35.97 20.29 8.21
C LYS A 7 -36.71 21.62 8.10
N ASN A 8 -37.20 21.99 6.92
CA ASN A 8 -38.00 23.21 6.73
C ASN A 8 -39.29 23.16 7.55
N ARG A 9 -40.00 22.02 7.55
CA ARG A 9 -41.21 21.86 8.35
C ARG A 9 -40.93 21.96 9.85
N ASN A 10 -39.81 21.40 10.33
CA ASN A 10 -39.42 21.53 11.73
C ASN A 10 -39.02 22.97 12.09
N LEU A 11 -38.39 23.70 11.17
CA LEU A 11 -38.07 25.11 11.35
C LEU A 11 -39.34 25.97 11.41
N GLU A 12 -40.31 25.73 10.53
CA GLU A 12 -41.63 26.39 10.55
C GLU A 12 -42.37 26.15 11.86
N ILE A 13 -42.37 24.92 12.37
CA ILE A 13 -42.97 24.59 13.67
C ILE A 13 -42.23 25.29 14.82
N SER A 14 -40.90 25.37 14.76
CA SER A 14 -40.12 26.08 15.79
C SER A 14 -40.37 27.59 15.75
N PHE A 15 -40.52 28.16 14.56
CA PHE A 15 -40.82 29.58 14.38
C PHE A 15 -42.20 29.92 14.91
N ALA A 16 -43.22 29.10 14.60
CA ALA A 16 -44.57 29.28 15.13
C ALA A 16 -44.63 29.22 16.66
N LYS A 17 -43.82 28.36 17.30
CA LYS A 17 -43.72 28.30 18.78
C LYS A 17 -43.08 29.55 19.37
N VAL A 18 -42.03 30.08 18.74
CA VAL A 18 -41.38 31.32 19.18
C VAL A 18 -42.32 32.51 19.01
N GLU A 19 -43.12 32.54 17.94
CA GLU A 19 -44.13 33.57 17.71
C GLU A 19 -45.24 33.52 18.77
N GLU A 20 -45.70 32.32 19.14
CA GLU A 20 -46.68 32.14 20.23
C GLU A 20 -46.11 32.55 21.60
N GLU A 21 -44.83 32.25 21.89
CA GLU A 21 -44.15 32.70 23.10
C GLU A 21 -43.95 34.23 23.13
N LEU A 22 -43.67 34.84 21.97
CA LEU A 22 -43.56 36.29 21.84
C LEU A 22 -44.91 36.97 22.13
N ASP A 23 -46.01 36.45 21.58
CA ASP A 23 -47.35 37.00 21.81
C ASP A 23 -47.79 36.86 23.28
N ARG A 24 -47.45 35.73 23.92
CA ARG A 24 -47.69 35.52 25.35
C ARG A 24 -46.92 36.51 26.21
N THR A 25 -45.63 36.71 25.93
CA THR A 25 -44.79 37.65 26.69
C THR A 25 -45.21 39.10 26.46
N GLN A 26 -45.65 39.48 25.25
CA GLN A 26 -46.23 40.79 24.98
C GLN A 26 -47.53 41.01 25.76
N SER A 27 -48.39 40.00 25.83
CA SER A 27 -49.64 40.05 26.61
C SER A 27 -49.38 40.21 28.12
N GLU A 28 -48.40 39.48 28.65
CA GLU A 28 -47.97 39.62 30.06
C GLU A 28 -47.36 40.99 30.35
N LEU A 29 -46.59 41.54 29.40
CA LEU A 29 -45.99 42.88 29.52
C LEU A 29 -47.09 43.95 29.53
N PHE A 30 -48.09 43.84 28.65
CA PHE A 30 -49.24 44.73 28.63
C PHE A 30 -50.04 44.68 29.94
N ALA A 31 -50.31 43.48 30.45
CA ALA A 31 -50.97 43.30 31.74
C ALA A 31 -50.18 43.95 32.89
N LYS A 32 -48.85 43.78 32.92
CA LYS A 32 -47.99 44.43 33.91
C LYS A 32 -48.00 45.96 33.78
N GLN A 33 -47.95 46.50 32.56
CA GLN A 33 -48.07 47.95 32.33
C GLN A 33 -49.40 48.50 32.86
N GLN A 34 -50.50 47.78 32.65
CA GLN A 34 -51.81 48.18 33.17
C GLN A 34 -51.83 48.20 34.71
N THR A 35 -51.25 47.20 35.37
CA THR A 35 -51.13 47.20 36.85
C THR A 35 -50.24 48.34 37.38
N ILE A 36 -49.22 48.76 36.62
CA ILE A 36 -48.37 49.90 36.98
C ILE A 36 -49.17 51.20 36.92
N ILE A 37 -49.96 51.40 35.87
CA ILE A 37 -50.83 52.58 35.72
C ILE A 37 -51.85 52.64 36.88
N GLU A 38 -52.50 51.52 37.21
CA GLU A 38 -53.43 51.44 38.35
C GLU A 38 -52.73 51.81 39.67
N ASN A 39 -51.50 51.32 39.89
CA ASN A 39 -50.71 51.67 41.07
C ASN A 39 -50.33 53.16 41.08
N GLU A 40 -49.97 53.76 39.95
CA GLU A 40 -49.68 55.20 39.86
C GLU A 40 -50.92 56.05 40.17
N GLU A 41 -52.10 55.66 39.70
CA GLU A 41 -53.37 56.32 40.03
C GLU A 41 -53.68 56.25 41.54
N THR A 42 -53.46 55.10 42.18
CA THR A 42 -53.65 54.98 43.63
C THR A 42 -52.67 55.83 44.42
N ILE A 43 -51.41 55.90 43.99
CA ILE A 43 -50.39 56.78 44.59
C ILE A 43 -50.80 58.25 44.45
N MET A 44 -51.32 58.66 43.30
CA MET A 44 -51.82 60.03 43.09
C MET A 44 -53.01 60.35 43.98
N LYS A 45 -53.95 59.41 44.17
CA LYS A 45 -55.07 59.57 45.12
C LYS A 45 -54.56 59.75 46.56
N LEU A 46 -53.62 58.92 47.01
CA LEU A 46 -53.02 59.03 48.34
C LEU A 46 -52.24 60.34 48.54
N LYS A 47 -51.51 60.80 47.52
CA LYS A 47 -50.82 62.11 47.55
C LYS A 47 -51.80 63.27 47.70
N ASN A 48 -52.94 63.22 46.99
CA ASN A 48 -53.97 64.25 47.10
C ASN A 48 -54.64 64.25 48.49
N GLU A 49 -54.87 63.09 49.09
CA GLU A 49 -55.38 62.97 50.46
C GLU A 49 -54.40 63.52 51.51
N LEU A 50 -53.09 63.26 51.34
CA LEU A 50 -52.05 63.84 52.20
C LEU A 50 -51.97 65.36 52.05
N ALA A 51 -52.07 65.89 50.82
CA ALA A 51 -52.12 67.32 50.59
C ALA A 51 -53.36 67.99 51.23
N ALA A 52 -54.51 67.31 51.19
CA ALA A 52 -55.73 67.77 51.85
C ALA A 52 -55.62 67.77 53.39
N ARG A 53 -54.96 66.76 53.97
CA ARG A 53 -54.64 66.74 55.42
C ARG A 53 -53.64 67.83 55.81
N GLY A 54 -52.65 68.10 54.97
CA GLY A 54 -51.69 69.19 55.17
C GLY A 54 -52.35 70.57 55.24
N ARG A 55 -53.31 70.86 54.34
CA ARG A 55 -54.05 72.15 54.33
C ARG A 55 -54.96 72.33 55.55
N LYS A 56 -55.48 71.25 56.14
CA LYS A 56 -56.29 71.33 57.38
C LYS A 56 -55.45 71.62 58.62
N ARG A 57 -54.15 71.27 58.64
CA ARG A 57 -53.23 71.59 59.74
C ARG A 57 -52.70 73.02 59.70
N SER A 58 -52.67 73.70 58.54
CA SER A 58 -52.12 75.05 58.41
C SER A 58 -53.11 76.20 58.67
N GLY A 59 -54.39 75.91 58.93
CA GLY A 59 -55.45 76.93 59.10
C GLY A 59 -55.84 77.24 60.55
N ALA A 60 -55.11 76.72 61.54
CA ALA A 60 -55.50 76.77 62.97
C ALA A 60 -54.43 77.41 63.88
N ALA A 61 -53.67 78.39 63.39
CA ALA A 61 -52.64 79.05 64.18
C ALA A 61 -52.57 80.56 63.86
N ASP A 62 -53.63 81.30 64.20
CA ASP A 62 -53.52 82.76 64.39
C ASP A 62 -54.62 83.23 65.36
N GLY A 63 -54.25 83.67 66.56
CA GLY A 63 -55.20 84.16 67.57
C GLY A 63 -54.78 84.04 69.05
N ASN A 64 -54.01 85.04 69.49
CA ASN A 64 -54.17 85.78 70.76
C ASN A 64 -53.84 85.15 72.15
N ASP A 65 -52.77 85.71 72.74
CA ASP A 65 -52.61 86.24 74.11
C ASP A 65 -52.79 85.38 75.38
N ASN A 66 -51.74 85.55 76.21
CA ASN A 66 -51.66 85.44 77.67
C ASN A 66 -51.54 84.06 78.32
N ASN A 67 -50.40 83.91 79.00
CA ASN A 67 -50.20 83.15 80.24
C ASN A 67 -50.74 81.73 80.25
N GLU A 68 -49.90 80.78 79.83
CA GLU A 68 -49.70 79.49 80.47
C GLU A 68 -48.59 78.76 79.68
N GLU A 69 -47.38 78.69 80.24
CA GLU A 69 -46.50 77.55 79.95
C GLU A 69 -47.16 76.35 80.61
N PRO A 70 -47.87 75.52 79.83
CA PRO A 70 -47.27 74.27 79.38
C PRO A 70 -47.63 73.98 77.91
N ASP A 71 -46.75 73.27 77.19
CA ASP A 71 -47.04 72.44 75.98
C ASP A 71 -45.92 72.46 74.93
N MET A 72 -44.80 73.16 75.16
CA MET A 72 -43.58 72.94 74.37
C MET A 72 -42.98 71.54 74.64
N GLU A 73 -43.07 71.01 75.87
CA GLU A 73 -42.67 69.62 76.16
C GLU A 73 -43.64 68.61 75.54
N PHE A 74 -44.96 68.82 75.62
CA PHE A 74 -45.93 67.87 75.07
C PHE A 74 -45.90 67.82 73.54
N THR A 75 -45.77 68.97 72.87
CA THR A 75 -45.61 69.03 71.41
C THR A 75 -44.27 68.47 70.96
N THR A 76 -43.16 68.79 71.66
CA THR A 76 -41.85 68.20 71.35
C THR A 76 -41.83 66.70 71.63
N ASP A 77 -42.54 66.20 72.63
CA ASP A 77 -42.66 64.77 72.91
C ASP A 77 -43.58 64.05 71.91
N LEU A 78 -44.63 64.70 71.42
CA LEU A 78 -45.43 64.19 70.30
C LEU A 78 -44.59 64.10 69.03
N PHE A 79 -43.81 65.14 68.70
CA PHE A 79 -42.89 65.10 67.56
C PHE A 79 -41.79 64.07 67.74
N LYS A 80 -41.23 63.89 68.94
CA LYS A 80 -40.27 62.81 69.21
C LYS A 80 -40.91 61.43 69.04
N ARG A 81 -42.17 61.25 69.43
CA ARG A 81 -42.92 60.00 69.22
C ARG A 81 -43.17 59.74 67.75
N GLU A 82 -43.68 60.72 67.01
CA GLU A 82 -43.90 60.61 65.56
C GLU A 82 -42.57 60.39 64.82
N LEU A 83 -41.49 61.09 65.21
CA LEU A 83 -40.16 60.91 64.65
C LEU A 83 -39.59 59.53 64.98
N ASN A 84 -39.77 59.03 66.20
CA ASN A 84 -39.39 57.66 66.58
C ASN A 84 -40.19 56.60 65.82
N GLU A 85 -41.48 56.84 65.59
CA GLU A 85 -42.32 55.97 64.77
C GLU A 85 -41.86 55.98 63.32
N GLN A 86 -41.56 57.15 62.75
CA GLN A 86 -40.97 57.27 61.41
C GLN A 86 -39.59 56.62 61.35
N PHE A 87 -38.73 56.78 62.36
CA PHE A 87 -37.44 56.08 62.44
C PHE A 87 -37.61 54.57 62.53
N SER A 88 -38.62 54.09 63.27
CA SER A 88 -38.93 52.66 63.35
C SER A 88 -39.45 52.12 62.02
N ASN A 89 -40.28 52.89 61.31
CA ASN A 89 -40.80 52.55 60.00
C ASN A 89 -39.69 52.56 58.94
N VAL A 90 -38.85 53.60 58.92
CA VAL A 90 -37.65 53.69 58.06
C VAL A 90 -36.72 52.52 58.34
N ARG A 91 -36.43 52.20 59.60
CA ARG A 91 -35.60 51.04 59.97
C ARG A 91 -36.23 49.71 59.55
N SER A 92 -37.56 49.59 59.61
CA SER A 92 -38.28 48.40 59.14
C SER A 92 -38.21 48.27 57.62
N LEU A 93 -38.33 49.38 56.88
CA LEU A 93 -38.22 49.43 55.43
C LEU A 93 -36.78 49.18 54.98
N GLU A 94 -35.79 49.73 55.66
CA GLU A 94 -34.37 49.44 55.48
C GLU A 94 -34.10 47.95 55.70
N SER A 95 -34.62 47.36 56.78
CA SER A 95 -34.49 45.92 57.02
C SER A 95 -35.17 45.07 55.93
N GLN A 96 -36.30 45.51 55.38
CA GLN A 96 -36.98 44.81 54.28
C GLN A 96 -36.23 44.97 52.95
N ILE A 97 -35.65 46.15 52.70
CA ILE A 97 -34.80 46.41 51.53
C ILE A 97 -33.54 45.55 51.62
N ASP A 98 -32.89 45.48 52.78
CA ASP A 98 -31.73 44.60 53.01
C ASP A 98 -32.08 43.13 52.81
N ALA A 99 -33.25 42.69 53.30
CA ALA A 99 -33.73 41.33 53.09
C ALA A 99 -33.98 41.02 51.60
N LYS A 100 -34.61 41.96 50.87
CA LYS A 100 -34.83 41.83 49.42
C LYS A 100 -33.53 41.88 48.63
N ASN A 101 -32.58 42.74 48.99
CA ASN A 101 -31.26 42.81 48.36
C ASN A 101 -30.50 41.50 48.56
N ARG A 102 -30.50 40.93 49.78
CA ARG A 102 -29.94 39.59 50.03
C ARG A 102 -30.64 38.50 49.23
N TYR A 103 -31.95 38.61 49.01
CA TYR A 103 -32.69 37.66 48.18
C TYR A 103 -32.33 37.81 46.69
N ILE A 104 -32.21 39.03 46.18
CA ILE A 104 -31.75 39.31 44.81
C ILE A 104 -30.32 38.80 44.61
N GLU A 105 -29.41 39.05 45.55
CA GLU A 105 -28.04 38.51 45.50
C GLU A 105 -28.02 36.98 45.48
N ARG A 106 -28.94 36.32 46.19
CA ARG A 106 -29.09 34.85 46.12
C ARG A 106 -29.61 34.41 44.76
N LEU A 107 -30.67 35.03 44.24
CA LEU A 107 -31.21 34.72 42.93
C LEU A 107 -30.18 34.96 41.81
N GLU A 108 -29.36 36.00 41.90
CA GLU A 108 -28.27 36.23 40.95
C GLU A 108 -27.21 35.13 41.01
N LYS A 109 -26.87 34.63 42.21
CA LYS A 109 -25.95 33.49 42.37
C LYS A 109 -26.57 32.22 41.80
N ASP A 110 -27.84 31.96 42.09
CA ASP A 110 -28.56 30.79 41.58
C ASP A 110 -28.67 30.85 40.05
N LYS A 111 -28.95 32.02 39.48
CA LYS A 111 -28.94 32.22 38.02
C LYS A 111 -27.57 31.91 37.42
N ARG A 112 -26.47 32.39 38.01
CA ARG A 112 -25.11 32.07 37.52
C ARG A 112 -24.85 30.56 37.57
N ILE A 113 -25.33 29.86 38.59
CA ILE A 113 -25.20 28.40 38.68
C ILE A 113 -26.01 27.73 37.56
N VAL A 114 -27.25 28.17 37.33
CA VAL A 114 -28.08 27.66 36.23
C VAL A 114 -27.42 27.91 34.88
N ASP A 115 -26.89 29.11 34.63
CA ASP A 115 -26.18 29.45 33.40
C ASP A 115 -24.96 28.53 33.17
N ILE A 116 -24.21 28.21 34.23
CA ILE A 116 -23.08 27.25 34.16
C ILE A 116 -23.60 25.85 33.83
N VAL A 117 -24.69 25.41 34.47
CA VAL A 117 -25.28 24.08 34.22
C VAL A 117 -25.84 23.99 32.79
N GLU A 118 -26.43 25.06 32.27
CA GLU A 118 -26.90 25.13 30.88
C GLU A 118 -25.72 25.04 29.90
N GLN A 119 -24.62 25.77 30.14
CA GLN A 119 -23.40 25.67 29.33
C GLN A 119 -22.79 24.26 29.38
N GLU A 120 -22.73 23.65 30.58
CA GLU A 120 -22.25 22.27 30.73
C GLU A 120 -23.17 21.28 29.99
N LYS A 121 -24.48 21.49 30.05
CA LYS A 121 -25.47 20.68 29.32
C LYS A 121 -25.28 20.82 27.81
N GLU A 122 -25.15 22.03 27.28
CA GLU A 122 -24.87 22.27 25.86
C GLU A 122 -23.53 21.63 25.44
N ALA A 123 -22.51 21.72 26.27
CA ALA A 123 -21.22 21.06 26.04
C ALA A 123 -21.33 19.53 26.06
N LEU A 124 -22.19 18.96 26.90
CA LEU A 124 -22.46 17.52 26.93
C LEU A 124 -23.31 17.08 25.74
N GLU A 125 -24.30 17.86 25.32
CA GLU A 125 -25.12 17.59 24.15
C GLU A 125 -24.31 17.63 22.85
N THR A 126 -23.39 18.59 22.72
CA THR A 126 -22.47 18.65 21.57
C THR A 126 -21.50 17.46 21.55
N LYS A 127 -20.97 17.06 22.71
CA LYS A 127 -20.17 15.82 22.83
C LYS A 127 -20.99 14.58 22.47
N LEU A 128 -22.25 14.50 22.90
CA LEU A 128 -23.14 13.37 22.59
C LEU A 128 -23.43 13.30 21.09
N LYS A 129 -23.67 14.44 20.43
CA LYS A 129 -23.81 14.51 18.96
C LYS A 129 -22.54 14.00 18.27
N LEU A 130 -21.37 14.48 18.68
CA LEU A 130 -20.09 14.01 18.13
C LEU A 130 -19.86 12.51 18.36
N MET A 131 -20.23 11.98 19.53
CA MET A 131 -20.19 10.55 19.81
C MET A 131 -21.15 9.77 18.91
N SER A 132 -22.35 10.28 18.66
CA SER A 132 -23.31 9.63 17.75
C SER A 132 -22.83 9.63 16.29
N ASP A 133 -22.15 10.70 15.85
CA ASP A 133 -21.53 10.78 14.52
C ASP A 133 -20.36 9.80 14.39
N LEU A 134 -19.52 9.67 15.44
CA LEU A 134 -18.46 8.66 15.50
C LEU A 134 -19.01 7.24 15.49
N GLN A 135 -20.09 6.97 16.22
CA GLN A 135 -20.76 5.67 16.19
C GLN A 135 -21.27 5.35 14.79
N ARG A 136 -21.92 6.32 14.12
CA ARG A 136 -22.34 6.16 12.74
C ARG A 136 -21.16 5.88 11.81
N HIS A 137 -20.07 6.64 11.92
CA HIS A 137 -18.88 6.40 11.10
C HIS A 137 -18.27 5.02 11.38
N ASN A 138 -18.23 4.60 12.65
CA ASN A 138 -17.75 3.27 13.02
C ASN A 138 -18.64 2.18 12.41
N THR A 139 -19.97 2.33 12.43
CA THR A 139 -20.87 1.38 11.74
C THR A 139 -20.68 1.38 10.22
N GLU A 140 -20.44 2.53 9.60
CA GLU A 140 -20.16 2.63 8.16
C GLU A 140 -18.83 1.92 7.81
N MET A 141 -17.80 2.08 8.64
CA MET A 141 -16.52 1.38 8.46
C MET A 141 -16.64 -0.13 8.71
N GLU A 142 -17.41 -0.54 9.73
CA GLU A 142 -17.71 -1.95 9.98
C GLU A 142 -18.45 -2.59 8.81
N LEU A 143 -19.41 -1.88 8.20
CA LEU A 143 -20.09 -2.33 6.97
C LEU A 143 -19.10 -2.47 5.81
N GLN A 144 -18.21 -1.49 5.59
CA GLN A 144 -17.18 -1.60 4.54
C GLN A 144 -16.25 -2.79 4.77
N ILE A 145 -15.86 -3.06 6.04
CA ILE A 145 -15.05 -4.22 6.39
C ILE A 145 -15.80 -5.51 6.08
N ILE A 146 -17.09 -5.60 6.42
CA ILE A 146 -17.93 -6.76 6.11
C ILE A 146 -18.05 -6.94 4.60
N ASP A 147 -18.28 -5.87 3.82
CA ASP A 147 -18.37 -5.93 2.36
C ASP A 147 -17.05 -6.44 1.75
N LEU A 148 -15.90 -5.92 2.19
CA LEU A 148 -14.58 -6.39 1.76
C LEU A 148 -14.32 -7.84 2.18
N GLN A 149 -14.77 -8.25 3.37
CA GLN A 149 -14.69 -9.65 3.81
C GLN A 149 -15.59 -10.55 2.97
N GLN A 150 -16.80 -10.11 2.60
CA GLN A 150 -17.67 -10.85 1.69
C GLN A 150 -17.06 -10.96 0.31
N GLU A 151 -16.45 -9.90 -0.23
CA GLU A 151 -15.68 -9.96 -1.48
C GLU A 151 -14.52 -10.95 -1.37
N LYS A 152 -13.73 -10.88 -0.30
CA LYS A 152 -12.66 -11.84 -0.04
C LYS A 152 -13.20 -13.26 0.03
N ASN A 153 -14.31 -13.49 0.73
CA ASN A 153 -14.91 -14.82 0.85
C ASN A 153 -15.45 -15.31 -0.50
N LYS A 154 -16.07 -14.44 -1.31
CA LYS A 154 -16.45 -14.75 -2.70
C LYS A 154 -15.21 -15.19 -3.49
N TRP A 155 -14.11 -14.44 -3.43
CA TRP A 155 -12.85 -14.83 -4.08
C TRP A 155 -12.29 -16.15 -3.54
N LEU A 156 -12.30 -16.36 -2.23
CA LEU A 156 -11.87 -17.62 -1.61
C LEU A 156 -12.71 -18.80 -2.11
N THR A 157 -14.03 -18.66 -2.24
CA THR A 157 -14.89 -19.74 -2.79
C THR A 157 -14.59 -20.07 -4.25
N PHE A 158 -14.11 -19.09 -5.04
CA PHE A 158 -13.60 -19.33 -6.39
C PHE A 158 -12.22 -20.02 -6.39
N LEU A 159 -11.37 -19.68 -5.42
CA LEU A 159 -9.99 -20.18 -5.29
C LEU A 159 -9.91 -21.58 -4.64
N GLU A 160 -10.82 -21.93 -3.73
CA GLU A 160 -10.85 -23.20 -2.96
C GLU A 160 -10.93 -24.47 -3.84
N LYS A 161 -11.17 -24.33 -5.16
CA LYS A 161 -11.21 -25.45 -6.10
C LYS A 161 -9.90 -25.69 -6.85
N ASP A 162 -8.92 -24.80 -6.73
CA ASP A 162 -7.64 -24.89 -7.44
C ASP A 162 -6.46 -24.55 -6.51
N ASP A 163 -5.71 -25.57 -6.07
CA ASP A 163 -4.45 -25.43 -5.30
C ASP A 163 -3.35 -24.62 -6.02
N ARG A 164 -3.60 -24.21 -7.27
CA ARG A 164 -2.69 -23.44 -8.11
C ARG A 164 -2.75 -21.93 -7.85
N PHE A 165 -3.83 -21.44 -7.24
CA PHE A 165 -4.04 -20.01 -7.04
C PHE A 165 -4.10 -19.68 -5.56
N SER A 166 -3.09 -18.97 -5.06
CA SER A 166 -3.06 -18.53 -3.65
C SER A 166 -3.59 -17.11 -3.48
N SER A 167 -3.61 -16.30 -4.54
CA SER A 167 -4.05 -14.91 -4.53
C SER A 167 -4.93 -14.59 -5.75
N PRO A 168 -5.92 -13.70 -5.65
CA PRO A 168 -6.63 -13.16 -6.81
C PRO A 168 -5.69 -12.54 -7.86
N GLN A 169 -4.52 -12.05 -7.43
CA GLN A 169 -3.47 -11.58 -8.34
C GLN A 169 -2.90 -12.70 -9.23
N ASP A 170 -2.84 -13.93 -8.73
CA ASP A 170 -2.33 -15.09 -9.47
C ASP A 170 -3.30 -15.49 -10.58
N VAL A 171 -4.61 -15.43 -10.31
CA VAL A 171 -5.66 -15.65 -11.31
C VAL A 171 -5.58 -14.61 -12.42
N VAL A 172 -5.36 -13.34 -12.08
CA VAL A 172 -5.19 -12.26 -13.07
C VAL A 172 -3.90 -12.44 -13.87
N ARG A 173 -2.81 -12.89 -13.23
CA ARG A 173 -1.55 -13.21 -13.91
C ARG A 173 -1.72 -14.36 -14.92
N GLU A 174 -2.36 -15.46 -14.53
CA GLU A 174 -2.62 -16.56 -15.46
C GLU A 174 -3.60 -16.16 -16.57
N LEU A 175 -4.65 -15.40 -16.27
CA LEU A 175 -5.56 -14.88 -17.30
C LEU A 175 -4.79 -14.00 -18.30
N MET A 176 -3.88 -13.16 -17.82
CA MET A 176 -3.05 -12.35 -18.69
C MET A 176 -2.08 -13.20 -19.52
N ASN A 177 -1.47 -14.22 -18.92
CA ASN A 177 -0.62 -15.18 -19.65
C ASN A 177 -1.41 -15.86 -20.76
N ILE A 178 -2.62 -16.34 -20.46
CA ILE A 178 -3.53 -16.94 -21.45
C ILE A 178 -3.91 -15.92 -22.53
N ARG A 179 -4.11 -14.64 -22.19
CA ARG A 179 -4.36 -13.58 -23.18
C ARG A 179 -3.15 -13.36 -24.08
N ILE A 180 -1.95 -13.29 -23.52
CA ILE A 180 -0.69 -13.15 -24.28
C ILE A 180 -0.53 -14.36 -25.19
N GLU A 181 -0.66 -15.59 -24.66
CA GLU A 181 -0.61 -16.82 -25.44
C GLU A 181 -1.64 -16.81 -26.57
N LYS A 182 -2.90 -16.45 -26.29
CA LYS A 182 -3.95 -16.31 -27.32
C LYS A 182 -3.56 -15.30 -28.39
N THR A 183 -3.03 -14.13 -28.03
CA THR A 183 -2.58 -13.13 -29.02
C THR A 183 -1.41 -13.64 -29.86
N THR A 184 -0.46 -14.38 -29.27
CA THR A 184 0.64 -14.98 -30.01
C THR A 184 0.17 -16.10 -30.94
N LEU A 185 -0.79 -16.93 -30.49
CA LEU A 185 -1.39 -17.97 -31.33
C LEU A 185 -2.18 -17.36 -32.48
N LEU A 186 -2.94 -16.29 -32.25
CA LEU A 186 -3.63 -15.56 -33.32
C LEU A 186 -2.64 -14.94 -34.31
N SER A 187 -1.52 -14.38 -33.84
CA SER A 187 -0.46 -13.88 -34.72
C SER A 187 0.17 -15.01 -35.55
N LYS A 188 0.41 -16.19 -34.95
CA LYS A 188 0.88 -17.38 -35.68
C LYS A 188 -0.12 -17.88 -36.71
N ILE A 189 -1.41 -17.89 -36.39
CA ILE A 189 -2.47 -18.22 -37.35
C ILE A 189 -2.43 -17.21 -38.51
N GLY A 190 -2.32 -15.92 -38.23
CA GLY A 190 -2.19 -14.89 -39.28
C GLY A 190 -0.96 -15.09 -40.17
N GLN A 191 0.20 -15.40 -39.60
CA GLN A 191 1.41 -15.72 -40.37
C GLN A 191 1.27 -17.00 -41.20
N LEU A 192 0.61 -18.03 -40.65
CA LEU A 192 0.34 -19.27 -41.37
C LEU A 192 -0.65 -19.04 -42.51
N GLU A 193 -1.71 -18.25 -42.30
CA GLU A 193 -2.67 -17.86 -43.34
C GLU A 193 -1.99 -17.04 -44.44
N GLU A 194 -1.09 -16.11 -44.11
CA GLU A 194 -0.29 -15.37 -45.09
C GLU A 194 0.65 -16.30 -45.86
N SER A 195 1.33 -17.22 -45.18
CA SER A 195 2.19 -18.21 -45.84
C SER A 195 1.38 -19.13 -46.76
N LEU A 196 0.20 -19.57 -46.33
CA LEU A 196 -0.71 -20.39 -47.12
C LEU A 196 -1.18 -19.60 -48.35
N SER A 197 -1.63 -18.36 -48.17
CA SER A 197 -1.98 -17.46 -49.27
C SER A 197 -0.83 -17.32 -50.27
N SER A 198 0.40 -17.11 -49.80
CA SER A 198 1.57 -16.96 -50.68
C SER A 198 1.92 -18.26 -51.42
N THR A 199 1.80 -19.42 -50.77
CA THR A 199 1.98 -20.71 -51.45
C THR A 199 0.87 -20.98 -52.45
N THR A 200 -0.40 -20.69 -52.14
CA THR A 200 -1.50 -20.84 -53.10
C THR A 200 -1.36 -19.91 -54.30
N SER A 201 -0.81 -18.69 -54.15
CA SER A 201 -0.49 -17.83 -55.29
C SER A 201 0.64 -18.39 -56.14
N GLN A 202 1.68 -18.96 -55.51
CA GLN A 202 2.76 -19.65 -56.23
C GLN A 202 2.26 -20.90 -56.97
N GLU A 203 1.38 -21.69 -56.35
CA GLU A 203 0.74 -22.84 -57.00
C GLU A 203 -0.11 -22.42 -58.19
N LEU A 204 -0.82 -21.29 -58.08
CA LEU A 204 -1.58 -20.71 -59.19
C LEU A 204 -0.64 -20.29 -60.35
N GLU A 205 0.46 -19.59 -60.05
CA GLU A 205 1.46 -19.19 -61.05
C GLU A 205 2.08 -20.40 -61.74
N VAL A 206 2.52 -21.41 -60.97
CA VAL A 206 3.08 -22.65 -61.51
C VAL A 206 2.04 -23.42 -62.34
N SER A 207 0.77 -23.44 -61.90
CA SER A 207 -0.32 -24.06 -62.68
C SER A 207 -0.54 -23.33 -64.00
N GLN A 208 -0.50 -21.99 -64.02
CA GLN A 208 -0.60 -21.20 -65.24
C GLN A 208 0.58 -21.47 -66.18
N ASP A 209 1.80 -21.53 -65.64
CA ASP A 209 2.99 -21.80 -66.45
C ASP A 209 3.00 -23.24 -66.99
N LEU A 210 2.54 -24.22 -66.21
CA LEU A 210 2.31 -25.59 -66.70
C LEU A 210 1.27 -25.62 -67.81
N GLN A 211 0.22 -24.81 -67.73
CA GLN A 211 -0.79 -24.73 -68.78
C GLN A 211 -0.22 -24.10 -70.05
N LYS A 212 0.51 -22.98 -69.95
CA LYS A 212 1.23 -22.38 -71.09
C LYS A 212 2.21 -23.36 -71.73
N LEU A 213 2.94 -24.13 -70.92
CA LEU A 213 3.91 -25.10 -71.43
C LEU A 213 3.21 -26.28 -72.12
N LYS A 214 2.06 -26.74 -71.59
CA LYS A 214 1.22 -27.73 -72.27
C LYS A 214 0.72 -27.21 -73.62
N ASP A 215 0.25 -25.97 -73.67
CA ASP A 215 -0.22 -25.33 -74.91
C ASP A 215 0.93 -25.21 -75.93
N GLN A 216 2.14 -24.85 -75.48
CA GLN A 216 3.33 -24.84 -76.34
C GLN A 216 3.67 -26.24 -76.86
N VAL A 217 3.59 -27.28 -76.03
CA VAL A 217 3.85 -28.66 -76.45
C VAL A 217 2.82 -29.13 -77.48
N THR A 218 1.53 -28.80 -77.31
CA THR A 218 0.50 -29.12 -78.31
C THR A 218 0.75 -28.38 -79.62
N ASP A 219 1.14 -27.10 -79.58
CA ASP A 219 1.51 -26.32 -80.76
C ASP A 219 2.71 -26.94 -81.51
N TYR A 220 3.74 -27.34 -80.78
CA TYR A 220 4.90 -28.01 -81.37
C TYR A 220 4.52 -29.37 -81.97
N HIS A 221 3.62 -30.11 -81.33
CA HIS A 221 3.13 -31.38 -81.85
C HIS A 221 2.33 -31.20 -83.15
N GLU A 222 1.42 -30.23 -83.21
CA GLU A 222 0.69 -29.92 -84.44
C GLU A 222 1.60 -29.46 -85.58
N ARG A 223 2.64 -28.66 -85.27
CA ARG A 223 3.63 -28.26 -86.27
C ARG A 223 4.41 -29.45 -86.79
N LEU A 224 4.84 -30.35 -85.89
CA LEU A 224 5.54 -31.57 -86.27
C LEU A 224 4.66 -32.47 -87.15
N ASP A 225 3.38 -32.60 -86.82
CA ASP A 225 2.41 -33.36 -87.63
C ASP A 225 2.23 -32.76 -89.02
N LYS A 226 2.08 -31.43 -89.13
CA LYS A 226 2.01 -30.73 -90.42
C LYS A 226 3.27 -30.94 -91.27
N GLU A 227 4.45 -30.79 -90.66
CA GLU A 227 5.74 -31.05 -91.32
C GLU A 227 5.86 -32.52 -91.76
N SER A 228 5.43 -33.47 -90.93
CA SER A 228 5.43 -34.89 -91.28
C SER A 228 4.51 -35.19 -92.47
N GLN A 229 3.32 -34.59 -92.51
CA GLN A 229 2.38 -34.72 -93.63
C GLN A 229 2.94 -34.08 -94.91
N GLN A 230 3.59 -32.92 -94.80
CA GLN A 230 4.26 -32.29 -95.94
C GLN A 230 5.41 -33.16 -96.46
N ARG A 231 6.25 -33.73 -95.58
CA ARG A 231 7.28 -34.70 -95.96
C ARG A 231 6.70 -35.90 -96.71
N ILE A 232 5.61 -36.49 -96.23
CA ILE A 232 4.93 -37.60 -96.91
C ILE A 232 4.42 -37.17 -98.30
N ARG A 233 3.86 -35.95 -98.44
CA ARG A 233 3.42 -35.43 -99.74
C ARG A 233 4.58 -35.24 -100.71
N TYR A 234 5.68 -34.63 -100.26
CA TYR A 234 6.87 -34.46 -101.10
C TYR A 234 7.50 -35.79 -101.49
N GLN A 235 7.52 -36.77 -100.58
CA GLN A 235 8.00 -38.11 -100.89
C GLN A 235 7.13 -38.78 -101.97
N ARG A 236 5.79 -38.69 -101.87
CA ARG A 236 4.88 -39.19 -102.92
C ARG A 236 5.07 -38.46 -104.25
N GLN A 237 5.27 -37.15 -104.23
CA GLN A 237 5.53 -36.37 -105.44
C GLN A 237 6.85 -36.78 -106.10
N ALA A 238 7.90 -36.99 -105.29
CA ALA A 238 9.18 -37.51 -105.76
C ALA A 238 9.04 -38.91 -106.37
N ASP A 239 8.24 -39.80 -105.77
CA ASP A 239 7.95 -41.13 -106.31
C ASP A 239 7.22 -41.07 -107.66
N ILE A 240 6.26 -40.14 -107.82
CA ILE A 240 5.54 -39.93 -109.08
C ILE A 240 6.50 -39.41 -110.16
N ILE A 241 7.28 -38.37 -109.87
CA ILE A 241 8.27 -37.81 -110.80
C ILE A 241 9.31 -38.88 -111.16
N SER A 242 9.74 -39.70 -110.21
CA SER A 242 10.64 -40.82 -110.47
C SER A 242 10.03 -41.84 -111.44
N LYS A 243 8.73 -42.17 -111.29
CA LYS A 243 8.01 -43.06 -112.21
C LYS A 243 7.82 -42.42 -113.59
N GLU A 244 7.51 -41.12 -113.66
CA GLU A 244 7.40 -40.38 -114.91
C GLU A 244 8.74 -40.32 -115.65
N ALA A 245 9.83 -40.01 -114.94
CA ALA A 245 11.18 -40.04 -115.49
C ALA A 245 11.59 -41.44 -115.99
N GLN A 246 11.16 -42.49 -115.29
CA GLN A 246 11.37 -43.88 -115.74
C GLN A 246 10.55 -44.18 -116.99
N MET A 247 9.29 -43.75 -117.05
CA MET A 247 8.41 -43.93 -118.20
C MET A 247 8.92 -43.16 -119.43
N LEU A 248 9.40 -41.92 -119.26
CA LEU A 248 10.04 -41.14 -120.32
C LEU A 248 11.36 -41.77 -120.77
N ARG A 249 12.16 -42.35 -119.86
CA ARG A 249 13.36 -43.12 -120.21
C ARG A 249 13.02 -44.36 -121.03
N ASP A 250 11.96 -45.07 -120.69
CA ASP A 250 11.53 -46.26 -121.41
C ASP A 250 10.93 -45.89 -122.79
N GLN A 251 10.22 -44.75 -122.89
CA GLN A 251 9.79 -44.19 -124.17
C GLN A 251 10.97 -43.76 -125.05
N LEU A 252 11.98 -43.09 -124.48
CA LEU A 252 13.21 -42.76 -125.21
C LEU A 252 13.95 -44.01 -125.69
N LYS A 253 14.05 -45.07 -124.86
CA LYS A 253 14.60 -46.36 -125.28
C LYS A 253 13.77 -47.01 -126.40
N ALA A 254 12.45 -46.88 -126.37
CA ALA A 254 11.59 -47.37 -127.44
C ALA A 254 11.78 -46.57 -128.74
N TYR A 255 11.91 -45.24 -128.66
CA TYR A 255 12.24 -44.39 -129.80
C TYR A 255 13.66 -44.61 -130.32
N GLU A 256 14.64 -44.89 -129.47
CA GLU A 256 15.98 -45.30 -129.89
C GLU A 256 15.92 -46.65 -130.61
N ALA A 257 15.17 -47.63 -130.08
CA ALA A 257 14.96 -48.92 -130.73
C ALA A 257 14.22 -48.78 -132.08
N GLU A 258 13.24 -47.88 -132.16
CA GLU A 258 12.49 -47.58 -133.38
C GLU A 258 13.32 -46.76 -134.39
N SER A 259 14.14 -45.82 -133.94
CA SER A 259 15.10 -45.09 -134.77
C SER A 259 16.23 -46.00 -135.28
N VAL A 260 16.62 -47.02 -134.51
CA VAL A 260 17.53 -48.09 -134.94
C VAL A 260 16.85 -49.03 -135.95
N ALA A 261 15.52 -49.16 -135.90
CA ALA A 261 14.75 -50.01 -136.81
C ALA A 261 14.32 -49.31 -138.12
N LEU A 262 14.19 -47.98 -138.15
CA LEU A 262 13.56 -47.26 -139.27
C LEU A 262 14.46 -46.44 -140.18
N GLU A 263 15.76 -46.24 -139.93
CA GLU A 263 16.56 -45.58 -140.97
C GLU A 263 18.05 -45.90 -141.09
N ASN A 264 18.43 -45.83 -142.37
CA ASN A 264 19.68 -46.16 -143.02
C ASN A 264 20.88 -45.35 -142.53
N LYS A 265 22.04 -46.01 -142.66
CA LYS A 265 23.40 -45.53 -142.45
C LYS A 265 23.71 -44.27 -143.27
N SER A 266 23.44 -43.09 -142.73
CA SER A 266 24.14 -41.84 -143.12
C SER A 266 23.88 -40.66 -142.16
N ALA A 267 23.95 -40.88 -140.83
CA ALA A 267 23.92 -39.79 -139.84
C ALA A 267 24.85 -40.03 -138.62
N ASP A 268 25.84 -40.90 -138.72
CA ASP A 268 26.65 -41.32 -137.56
C ASP A 268 27.64 -40.23 -137.07
N ILE A 269 28.04 -39.26 -137.91
CA ILE A 269 29.07 -38.27 -137.51
C ILE A 269 28.46 -37.09 -136.73
N GLU A 270 27.25 -36.64 -137.06
CA GLU A 270 26.56 -35.57 -136.31
C GLU A 270 25.91 -36.11 -135.03
N LYS A 271 25.48 -37.38 -135.03
CA LYS A 271 24.99 -38.06 -133.83
C LYS A 271 26.11 -38.33 -132.83
N ASP A 272 27.29 -38.78 -133.26
CA ASP A 272 28.43 -38.98 -132.34
C ASP A 272 28.95 -37.66 -131.74
N ASN A 273 28.94 -36.56 -132.50
CA ASN A 273 29.26 -35.23 -131.96
C ASN A 273 28.18 -34.73 -130.99
N LYS A 274 26.90 -35.01 -131.25
CA LYS A 274 25.81 -34.67 -130.32
C LYS A 274 25.81 -35.55 -129.07
N ILE A 275 26.18 -36.82 -129.20
CA ILE A 275 26.34 -37.77 -128.10
C ILE A 275 27.51 -37.34 -127.22
N THR A 276 28.66 -36.94 -127.77
CA THR A 276 29.78 -36.43 -126.96
C THR A 276 29.44 -35.09 -126.28
N GLU A 277 28.71 -34.19 -126.94
CA GLU A 277 28.18 -32.98 -126.28
C GLU A 277 27.20 -33.32 -125.15
N LEU A 278 26.28 -34.27 -125.37
CA LEU A 278 25.32 -34.71 -124.35
C LEU A 278 26.01 -35.49 -123.22
N GLU A 279 27.06 -36.25 -123.50
CA GLU A 279 27.89 -36.93 -122.50
C GLU A 279 28.63 -35.91 -121.64
N THR A 280 29.21 -34.86 -122.23
CA THR A 280 29.84 -33.79 -121.42
C THR A 280 28.82 -33.00 -120.61
N LEU A 281 27.60 -32.81 -121.11
CA LEU A 281 26.51 -32.17 -120.37
C LEU A 281 26.00 -33.06 -119.23
N VAL A 282 25.87 -34.38 -119.47
CA VAL A 282 25.51 -35.38 -118.45
C VAL A 282 26.60 -35.50 -117.40
N GLU A 283 27.88 -35.41 -117.78
CA GLU A 283 28.99 -35.43 -116.83
C GLU A 283 29.03 -34.14 -115.98
N ARG A 284 28.70 -32.98 -116.56
CA ARG A 284 28.47 -31.73 -115.80
C ARG A 284 27.27 -31.86 -114.85
N TYR A 285 26.14 -32.40 -115.31
CA TYR A 285 24.98 -32.63 -114.44
C TYR A 285 25.26 -33.67 -113.34
N LYS A 286 26.08 -34.68 -113.60
CA LYS A 286 26.53 -35.62 -112.56
C LYS A 286 27.45 -34.94 -111.56
N GLN A 287 28.31 -34.02 -111.99
CA GLN A 287 29.16 -33.22 -111.10
C GLN A 287 28.33 -32.22 -110.28
N GLU A 288 27.34 -31.57 -110.88
CA GLU A 288 26.39 -30.69 -110.18
C GLU A 288 25.49 -31.47 -109.22
N LEU A 289 25.02 -32.66 -109.59
CA LEU A 289 24.26 -33.53 -108.69
C LEU A 289 25.13 -34.06 -107.54
N LYS A 290 26.40 -34.40 -107.80
CA LYS A 290 27.36 -34.74 -106.73
C LYS A 290 27.63 -33.53 -105.83
N GLY A 291 27.80 -32.34 -106.39
CA GLY A 291 27.95 -31.09 -105.64
C GLY A 291 26.73 -30.77 -104.78
N LEU A 292 25.52 -30.86 -105.34
CA LEU A 292 24.27 -30.70 -104.59
C LEU A 292 24.11 -31.80 -103.53
N ASN A 293 24.47 -33.05 -103.84
CA ASN A 293 24.40 -34.15 -102.88
C ASN A 293 25.42 -33.97 -101.74
N ASP A 294 26.62 -33.47 -102.02
CA ASP A 294 27.62 -33.15 -100.99
C ASP A 294 27.22 -31.92 -100.16
N GLU A 295 26.54 -30.93 -100.77
CA GLU A 295 25.92 -29.81 -100.05
C GLU A 295 24.73 -30.27 -99.20
N LEU A 296 23.94 -31.24 -99.68
CA LEU A 296 22.82 -31.82 -98.96
C LEU A 296 23.33 -32.70 -97.81
N VAL A 297 24.38 -33.49 -98.00
CA VAL A 297 25.08 -34.22 -96.92
C VAL A 297 25.74 -33.27 -95.93
N ARG A 298 26.28 -32.12 -96.35
CA ARG A 298 26.76 -31.07 -95.43
C ARG A 298 25.61 -30.44 -94.64
N LYS A 299 24.47 -30.15 -95.29
CA LYS A 299 23.28 -29.60 -94.62
C LYS A 299 22.60 -30.64 -93.72
N GLU A 300 22.58 -31.90 -94.09
CA GLU A 300 22.12 -33.02 -93.26
C GLU A 300 23.10 -33.27 -92.11
N GLY A 301 24.40 -33.11 -92.31
CA GLY A 301 25.41 -33.14 -91.24
C GLY A 301 25.21 -32.02 -90.20
N LEU A 302 24.81 -30.82 -90.66
CA LEU A 302 24.39 -29.71 -89.78
C LEU A 302 23.06 -30.00 -89.07
N VAL A 303 22.12 -30.68 -89.74
CA VAL A 303 20.85 -31.11 -89.12
C VAL A 303 21.07 -32.25 -88.13
N VAL A 304 22.04 -33.15 -88.32
CA VAL A 304 22.41 -34.21 -87.37
C VAL A 304 23.19 -33.64 -86.17
N GLN A 305 23.94 -32.54 -86.34
CA GLN A 305 24.50 -31.79 -85.21
C GLN A 305 23.44 -31.04 -84.39
N LEU A 306 22.31 -30.65 -85.00
CA LEU A 306 21.20 -29.99 -84.32
C LEU A 306 20.13 -30.98 -83.78
N ASN A 307 19.98 -32.15 -84.40
CA ASN A 307 19.03 -33.22 -84.06
C ASN A 307 19.68 -34.47 -83.47
N SER A 308 20.95 -34.40 -83.04
CA SER A 308 21.39 -35.24 -81.93
C SER A 308 20.33 -35.07 -80.84
N PRO A 309 19.65 -36.13 -80.37
CA PRO A 309 18.73 -35.98 -79.27
C PRO A 309 19.50 -35.21 -78.21
N LEU A 310 18.93 -34.10 -77.73
CA LEU A 310 19.37 -33.48 -76.49
C LEU A 310 19.23 -34.60 -75.46
N ARG A 311 20.30 -35.38 -75.34
CA ARG A 311 20.62 -36.22 -74.22
C ARG A 311 20.51 -35.22 -73.10
N ASN A 312 19.39 -35.34 -72.39
CA ASN A 312 19.19 -34.78 -71.08
C ASN A 312 20.57 -34.67 -70.46
N LYS A 313 21.00 -33.45 -70.16
CA LYS A 313 21.94 -33.25 -69.07
C LYS A 313 21.20 -33.73 -67.80
N LYS A 314 20.96 -35.04 -67.69
CA LYS A 314 21.51 -35.81 -66.59
C LYS A 314 22.94 -35.32 -66.50
N ARG A 315 23.15 -34.35 -65.61
CA ARG A 315 24.39 -34.27 -64.85
C ARG A 315 24.68 -35.73 -64.50
N ALA A 316 25.62 -36.33 -65.21
CA ALA A 316 26.27 -37.51 -64.71
C ALA A 316 26.79 -37.06 -63.35
N ALA A 317 26.26 -37.68 -62.29
CA ALA A 317 26.84 -37.56 -60.99
C ALA A 317 28.31 -37.98 -61.15
N PRO A 318 29.29 -37.08 -60.93
CA PRO A 318 30.53 -37.58 -60.36
C PRO A 318 30.19 -38.02 -58.95
N ASP A 319 30.90 -39.02 -58.43
CA ASP A 319 30.86 -39.47 -57.04
C ASP A 319 30.89 -38.31 -56.02
N SER A 320 29.72 -37.70 -55.77
CA SER A 320 29.44 -36.56 -54.89
C SER A 320 28.30 -36.92 -53.92
N GLU A 321 28.01 -38.21 -53.75
CA GLU A 321 27.08 -38.65 -52.70
C GLU A 321 27.60 -38.29 -51.30
N GLY A 322 28.90 -38.05 -51.14
CA GLY A 322 29.48 -37.56 -49.89
C GLY A 322 29.34 -36.05 -49.66
N SER A 323 29.23 -35.22 -50.70
CA SER A 323 29.18 -33.75 -50.58
C SER A 323 27.76 -33.21 -50.61
N ASP A 324 26.90 -33.71 -51.49
CA ASP A 324 25.50 -33.27 -51.56
C ASP A 324 24.69 -33.82 -50.38
N SER A 325 24.99 -35.03 -49.90
CA SER A 325 24.39 -35.55 -48.65
C SER A 325 24.85 -34.72 -47.44
N LYS A 326 26.13 -34.33 -47.35
CA LYS A 326 26.62 -33.49 -46.24
C LYS A 326 26.04 -32.08 -46.30
N LEU A 327 25.92 -31.49 -47.49
CA LEU A 327 25.28 -30.17 -47.66
C LEU A 327 23.79 -30.22 -47.35
N ALA A 328 23.07 -31.27 -47.79
CA ALA A 328 21.67 -31.47 -47.46
C ALA A 328 21.46 -31.73 -45.95
N GLU A 329 22.36 -32.50 -45.32
CA GLU A 329 22.32 -32.77 -43.89
C GLU A 329 22.66 -31.50 -43.08
N GLN A 330 23.64 -30.71 -43.52
CA GLN A 330 23.95 -29.39 -42.98
C GLN A 330 22.77 -28.41 -43.14
N LEU A 331 22.14 -28.36 -44.31
CA LEU A 331 20.97 -27.52 -44.58
C LEU A 331 19.78 -27.96 -43.71
N SER A 332 19.56 -29.25 -43.55
CA SER A 332 18.52 -29.77 -42.65
C SER A 332 18.81 -29.43 -41.19
N SER A 333 20.10 -29.46 -40.79
CA SER A 333 20.53 -29.11 -39.45
C SER A 333 20.39 -27.61 -39.18
N THR A 334 20.68 -26.76 -40.16
CA THR A 334 20.52 -25.31 -40.05
C THR A 334 19.05 -24.91 -40.06
N VAL A 335 18.20 -25.55 -40.88
CA VAL A 335 16.75 -25.34 -40.85
C VAL A 335 16.16 -25.76 -39.50
N ARG A 336 16.59 -26.89 -38.93
CA ARG A 336 16.17 -27.31 -37.58
C ARG A 336 16.63 -26.32 -36.50
N LYS A 337 17.88 -25.84 -36.58
CA LYS A 337 18.41 -24.82 -35.67
C LYS A 337 17.65 -23.50 -35.80
N ASN A 338 17.36 -23.06 -37.03
CA ASN A 338 16.62 -21.83 -37.29
C ASN A 338 15.20 -21.92 -36.72
N ARG A 339 14.52 -23.06 -36.92
CA ARG A 339 13.21 -23.32 -36.31
C ARG A 339 13.26 -23.37 -34.78
N SER A 340 14.33 -23.94 -34.19
CA SER A 340 14.53 -23.92 -32.74
C SER A 340 14.74 -22.50 -32.22
N LEU A 341 15.63 -21.73 -32.86
CA LEU A 341 15.91 -20.35 -32.49
C LEU A 341 14.67 -19.46 -32.62
N GLN A 342 13.83 -19.69 -33.63
CA GLN A 342 12.58 -18.96 -33.79
C GLN A 342 11.56 -19.31 -32.70
N ASN A 343 11.46 -20.59 -32.31
CA ASN A 343 10.65 -20.98 -31.16
C ASN A 343 11.17 -20.39 -29.84
N ASP A 344 12.49 -20.28 -29.67
CA ASP A 344 13.10 -19.71 -28.47
C ASP A 344 12.96 -18.18 -28.44
N LEU A 345 13.00 -17.53 -29.61
CA LEU A 345 12.68 -16.10 -29.77
C LEU A 345 11.23 -15.83 -29.37
N ASP A 346 10.26 -16.59 -29.90
CA ASP A 346 8.84 -16.45 -29.54
C ASP A 346 8.61 -16.62 -28.02
N LYS A 347 9.25 -17.63 -27.40
CA LYS A 347 9.15 -17.85 -25.95
C LYS A 347 9.77 -16.70 -25.16
N SER A 348 10.89 -16.15 -25.65
CA SER A 348 11.54 -15.00 -25.03
C SER A 348 10.67 -13.74 -25.15
N GLU A 349 10.06 -13.50 -26.32
CA GLU A 349 9.14 -12.38 -26.54
C GLU A 349 7.90 -12.49 -25.65
N GLN A 350 7.32 -13.68 -25.50
CA GLN A 350 6.23 -13.95 -24.56
C GLN A 350 6.63 -13.61 -23.12
N LYS A 351 7.81 -14.04 -22.67
CA LYS A 351 8.31 -13.74 -21.31
C LYS A 351 8.57 -12.25 -21.11
N VAL A 352 9.12 -11.56 -22.11
CA VAL A 352 9.34 -10.11 -22.05
C VAL A 352 8.00 -9.36 -21.99
N ALA A 353 6.99 -9.78 -22.76
CA ALA A 353 5.65 -9.21 -22.68
C ALA A 353 5.01 -9.43 -21.30
N GLN A 354 5.16 -10.61 -20.70
CA GLN A 354 4.68 -10.92 -19.35
C GLN A 354 5.38 -10.05 -18.29
N LEU A 355 6.72 -10.03 -18.28
CA LEU A 355 7.51 -9.27 -17.30
C LEU A 355 7.30 -7.76 -17.43
N SER A 356 7.21 -7.23 -18.66
CA SER A 356 6.92 -5.81 -18.86
C SER A 356 5.52 -5.43 -18.35
N HIS A 357 4.54 -6.31 -18.52
CA HIS A 357 3.21 -6.09 -17.96
C HIS A 357 3.23 -6.14 -16.43
N GLU A 358 3.95 -7.09 -15.82
CA GLU A 358 4.11 -7.19 -14.36
C GLU A 358 4.82 -5.97 -13.77
N ILE A 359 5.89 -5.50 -14.41
CA ILE A 359 6.59 -4.26 -14.01
C ILE A 359 5.63 -3.06 -14.07
N ASN A 360 4.85 -2.91 -15.14
CA ASN A 360 3.88 -1.82 -15.26
C ASN A 360 2.77 -1.92 -14.20
N ALA A 361 2.30 -3.12 -13.88
CA ALA A 361 1.30 -3.35 -12.83
C ALA A 361 1.87 -3.01 -11.44
N LEU A 362 3.08 -3.46 -11.12
CA LEU A 362 3.76 -3.16 -9.86
C LEU A 362 4.08 -1.67 -9.73
N GLN A 363 4.51 -1.00 -10.80
CA GLN A 363 4.72 0.44 -10.80
C GLN A 363 3.43 1.21 -10.51
N LYS A 364 2.31 0.82 -11.13
CA LYS A 364 1.00 1.39 -10.81
C LYS A 364 0.57 1.11 -9.37
N GLN A 365 0.85 -0.09 -8.86
CA GLN A 365 0.56 -0.42 -7.47
C GLN A 365 1.40 0.43 -6.50
N ILE A 366 2.70 0.61 -6.76
CA ILE A 366 3.58 1.48 -5.99
C ILE A 366 3.11 2.94 -6.08
N ALA A 367 2.72 3.41 -7.27
CA ALA A 367 2.18 4.76 -7.43
C ALA A 367 0.90 4.94 -6.61
N SER A 368 -0.07 4.01 -6.72
CA SER A 368 -1.32 4.05 -5.94
C SER A 368 -1.08 3.92 -4.43
N ALA A 369 -0.11 3.12 -4.00
CA ALA A 369 0.28 2.99 -2.60
C ALA A 369 0.97 4.24 -2.10
N SER A 370 1.78 4.91 -2.94
CA SER A 370 2.41 6.19 -2.62
C SER A 370 1.38 7.32 -2.56
N GLU A 371 0.37 7.32 -3.44
CA GLU A 371 -0.76 8.24 -3.42
C GLU A 371 -1.65 7.99 -2.19
N SER A 372 -1.88 6.74 -1.82
CA SER A 372 -2.56 6.36 -0.57
C SER A 372 -1.74 6.78 0.66
N GLN A 373 -0.41 6.67 0.60
CA GLN A 373 0.50 7.23 1.61
C GLN A 373 0.57 8.77 1.59
N GLN A 374 0.15 9.44 0.53
CA GLN A 374 -0.03 10.90 0.49
C GLN A 374 -1.43 11.29 0.99
N ALA A 375 -2.44 10.46 0.76
CA ALA A 375 -3.77 10.51 1.37
C ALA A 375 -3.78 10.03 2.83
N LYS A 376 -2.65 10.19 3.54
CA LYS A 376 -2.50 9.79 4.94
C LYS A 376 -3.54 10.51 5.79
N HIS A 377 -4.35 9.68 6.44
CA HIS A 377 -4.87 9.95 7.78
C HIS A 377 -3.84 10.76 8.57
N ARG A 378 -4.23 11.93 9.10
CA ARG A 378 -3.42 12.64 10.08
C ARG A 378 -3.33 11.75 11.30
N ILE A 379 -2.24 10.99 11.40
CA ILE A 379 -1.94 10.20 12.59
C ILE A 379 -1.59 11.22 13.67
N LEU A 380 -2.53 11.41 14.60
CA LEU A 380 -2.33 12.27 15.76
C LEU A 380 -1.36 11.56 16.70
N GLU A 381 -0.07 11.76 16.47
CA GLU A 381 0.95 11.36 17.41
C GLU A 381 1.17 12.45 18.46
N LEU A 382 1.51 12.03 19.67
CA LEU A 382 2.06 12.94 20.67
C LEU A 382 3.30 13.60 20.05
N ARG A 383 3.36 14.95 20.09
CA ARG A 383 4.48 15.76 19.58
C ARG A 383 5.84 15.27 20.06
N ASP A 384 5.86 14.56 21.19
CA ASP A 384 7.06 13.97 21.78
C ASP A 384 6.81 12.52 22.22
N ASN A 385 6.69 11.61 21.24
CA ASN A 385 6.51 10.17 21.46
C ASN A 385 7.87 9.50 21.77
N PRO A 386 7.98 8.62 22.79
CA PRO A 386 9.19 7.82 23.02
C PRO A 386 9.66 7.05 21.77
N THR A 387 8.73 6.62 20.92
CA THR A 387 9.04 5.95 19.65
C THR A 387 9.71 6.91 18.66
N SER A 388 9.19 8.14 18.54
CA SER A 388 9.77 9.20 17.69
C SER A 388 11.16 9.61 18.19
N ARG A 389 11.37 9.71 19.51
CA ARG A 389 12.70 9.95 20.10
C ARG A 389 13.67 8.82 19.75
N HIS A 390 13.24 7.58 19.88
CA HIS A 390 14.07 6.42 19.57
C HIS A 390 14.39 6.33 18.07
N GLU A 391 13.42 6.64 17.21
CA GLU A 391 13.62 6.74 15.76
C GLU A 391 14.58 7.89 15.40
N ALA A 392 14.44 9.06 16.01
CA ALA A 392 15.34 10.19 15.81
C ALA A 392 16.78 9.84 16.20
N VAL A 393 16.98 9.17 17.34
CA VAL A 393 18.30 8.66 17.75
C VAL A 393 18.81 7.65 16.72
N LYS A 394 18.00 6.66 16.32
CA LYS A 394 18.38 5.68 15.27
C LYS A 394 18.77 6.34 13.96
N VAL A 395 17.96 7.24 13.44
CA VAL A 395 18.23 7.96 12.19
C VAL A 395 19.50 8.81 12.32
N SER A 396 19.72 9.46 13.47
CA SER A 396 20.97 10.21 13.70
C SER A 396 22.20 9.30 13.73
N THR A 397 22.10 8.13 14.38
CA THR A 397 23.20 7.14 14.42
C THR A 397 23.47 6.55 13.03
N LEU A 398 22.43 6.22 12.27
CA LEU A 398 22.56 5.71 10.90
C LEU A 398 23.21 6.75 9.98
N LYS A 399 22.82 8.03 10.09
CA LYS A 399 23.45 9.11 9.32
C LYS A 399 24.92 9.32 9.72
N ALA A 400 25.26 9.22 11.00
CA ALA A 400 26.65 9.30 11.46
C ALA A 400 27.48 8.12 10.94
N LEU A 401 26.93 6.90 10.98
CA LEU A 401 27.55 5.68 10.44
C LEU A 401 27.72 5.73 8.92
N GLN A 402 26.74 6.24 8.20
CA GLN A 402 26.82 6.42 6.74
C GLN A 402 27.92 7.41 6.38
N LYS A 403 27.97 8.56 7.05
CA LYS A 403 29.06 9.53 6.87
C LYS A 403 30.43 8.96 7.18
N GLU A 404 30.55 8.18 8.26
CA GLU A 404 31.80 7.50 8.59
C GLU A 404 32.19 6.49 7.51
N ASN A 405 31.24 5.68 7.02
CA ASN A 405 31.49 4.75 5.91
C ASN A 405 31.91 5.49 4.64
N ASP A 406 31.23 6.58 4.29
CA ASP A 406 31.57 7.39 3.11
C ASP A 406 32.97 8.00 3.24
N ASP A 407 33.33 8.51 4.42
CA ASP A 407 34.66 9.06 4.70
C ASP A 407 35.74 7.96 4.70
N LEU A 408 35.46 6.77 5.25
CA LEU A 408 36.36 5.61 5.21
C LEU A 408 36.51 5.07 3.78
N HIS A 409 35.43 5.02 3.00
CA HIS A 409 35.47 4.65 1.58
C HIS A 409 36.25 5.68 0.77
N ALA A 410 36.11 6.96 1.06
CA ALA A 410 36.91 8.01 0.45
C ALA A 410 38.39 7.87 0.82
N GLN A 411 38.73 7.49 2.07
CA GLN A 411 40.11 7.21 2.48
C GLN A 411 40.70 5.98 1.81
N LEU A 412 39.94 4.88 1.70
CA LEU A 412 40.33 3.66 1.00
C LEU A 412 40.53 3.90 -0.50
N SER A 413 39.67 4.72 -1.10
CA SER A 413 39.77 5.11 -2.51
C SER A 413 40.93 6.07 -2.76
N ASN A 414 41.24 6.95 -1.79
CA ASN A 414 42.27 7.99 -1.89
C ASN A 414 43.65 7.57 -1.36
N SER A 415 43.92 6.32 -0.95
CA SER A 415 45.26 6.03 -0.45
C SER A 415 45.83 4.62 -0.54
N GLY A 416 46.95 4.57 -1.27
CA GLY A 416 48.13 3.79 -0.91
C GLY A 416 49.05 4.46 0.13
N ASN A 417 48.71 5.60 0.78
CA ASN A 417 49.62 6.30 1.73
C ASN A 417 48.98 6.92 3.01
N GLN A 418 47.70 6.67 3.32
CA GLN A 418 47.01 7.22 4.52
C GLN A 418 46.28 6.16 5.36
N ALA A 419 46.77 4.91 5.37
CA ALA A 419 46.13 3.81 6.10
C ALA A 419 46.06 3.98 7.64
N ASN A 420 46.77 4.97 8.22
CA ASN A 420 46.87 5.17 9.67
C ASN A 420 46.18 6.45 10.20
N LEU A 421 45.41 7.18 9.39
CA LEU A 421 44.71 8.40 9.84
C LEU A 421 43.21 8.15 10.04
N VAL A 422 42.75 8.22 11.30
CA VAL A 422 41.32 8.07 11.64
C VAL A 422 40.53 9.29 11.13
N PRO A 423 39.42 9.10 10.38
CA PRO A 423 38.56 10.20 9.95
C PRO A 423 37.94 10.95 11.13
N LYS A 424 37.70 12.26 10.96
CA LYS A 424 37.05 13.10 11.97
C LYS A 424 35.64 12.61 12.32
N SER A 425 34.91 12.06 11.35
CA SER A 425 33.59 11.46 11.53
C SER A 425 33.59 10.26 12.48
N ALA A 426 34.64 9.42 12.44
CA ALA A 426 34.81 8.31 13.37
C ALA A 426 35.08 8.81 14.81
N LEU A 427 35.88 9.87 14.96
CA LEU A 427 36.10 10.51 16.28
C LEU A 427 34.83 11.13 16.84
N ASP A 428 34.05 11.81 16.01
CA ASP A 428 32.79 12.43 16.45
C ASP A 428 31.74 11.38 16.82
N ARG A 429 31.66 10.26 16.09
CA ARG A 429 30.84 9.10 16.48
C ARG A 429 31.24 8.55 17.84
N ILE A 430 32.53 8.29 18.06
CA ILE A 430 33.04 7.74 19.34
C ILE A 430 32.74 8.71 20.49
N ARG A 431 32.88 10.03 20.27
CA ARG A 431 32.51 11.04 21.28
C ARG A 431 31.02 11.03 21.59
N ASP A 432 30.17 10.87 20.58
CA ASP A 432 28.72 10.80 20.78
C ASP A 432 28.32 9.50 21.49
N GLU A 433 28.97 8.38 21.19
CA GLU A 433 28.79 7.11 21.89
C GLU A 433 29.22 7.22 23.36
N SER A 434 30.38 7.84 23.65
CA SER A 434 30.83 8.09 25.03
C SER A 434 29.80 8.90 25.81
N LYS A 435 29.26 9.98 25.22
CA LYS A 435 28.21 10.79 25.86
C LYS A 435 26.92 9.99 26.08
N GLN A 436 26.55 9.10 25.16
CA GLN A 436 25.39 8.24 25.33
C GLN A 436 25.60 7.26 26.49
N LEU A 437 26.77 6.61 26.55
CA LEU A 437 27.12 5.70 27.64
C LEU A 437 27.12 6.43 29.00
N GLU A 438 27.70 7.63 29.08
CA GLU A 438 27.65 8.45 30.30
C GLU A 438 26.21 8.74 30.76
N ARG A 439 25.30 9.08 29.83
CA ARG A 439 23.88 9.26 30.16
C ARG A 439 23.25 7.99 30.69
N THR A 440 23.51 6.84 30.06
CA THR A 440 22.97 5.56 30.54
C THR A 440 23.48 5.22 31.94
N ILE A 441 24.76 5.48 32.23
CA ILE A 441 25.33 5.30 33.58
C ILE A 441 24.62 6.19 34.59
N GLN A 442 24.38 7.47 34.25
CA GLN A 442 23.66 8.38 35.13
C GLN A 442 22.22 7.93 35.39
N GLU A 443 21.52 7.41 34.37
CA GLU A 443 20.17 6.86 34.52
C GLU A 443 20.15 5.61 35.41
N GLN A 444 21.11 4.69 35.23
CA GLN A 444 21.22 3.50 36.08
C GLN A 444 21.57 3.88 37.53
N ASN A 445 22.45 4.86 37.75
CA ASN A 445 22.75 5.36 39.09
C ASN A 445 21.51 5.98 39.77
N LYS A 446 20.74 6.81 39.05
CA LYS A 446 19.47 7.34 39.55
C LYS A 446 18.47 6.24 39.89
N ARG A 447 18.39 5.20 39.06
CA ARG A 447 17.54 4.03 39.33
C ARG A 447 18.01 3.29 40.58
N MET A 448 19.32 3.09 40.74
CA MET A 448 19.91 2.46 41.91
C MET A 448 19.59 3.26 43.19
N ASP A 449 19.70 4.58 43.14
CA ASP A 449 19.40 5.43 44.30
C ASP A 449 17.92 5.40 44.67
N ARG A 450 17.01 5.42 43.68
CA ARG A 450 15.57 5.21 43.93
C ARG A 450 15.29 3.84 44.56
N ILE A 451 15.97 2.79 44.12
CA ILE A 451 15.82 1.46 44.72
C ILE A 451 16.31 1.45 46.16
N LYS A 452 17.45 2.10 46.46
CA LYS A 452 17.94 2.26 47.84
C LYS A 452 16.96 3.03 48.71
N GLU A 453 16.36 4.12 48.19
CA GLU A 453 15.34 4.89 48.90
C GLU A 453 14.09 4.07 49.19
N VAL A 454 13.58 3.33 48.19
CA VAL A 454 12.41 2.45 48.36
C VAL A 454 12.72 1.34 49.36
N PHE A 455 13.91 0.73 49.26
CA PHE A 455 14.34 -0.30 50.21
C PHE A 455 14.47 0.25 51.63
N ALA A 456 15.01 1.46 51.80
CA ALA A 456 15.10 2.13 53.10
C ALA A 456 13.70 2.39 53.70
N LYS A 457 12.76 2.91 52.90
CA LYS A 457 11.37 3.12 53.32
C LYS A 457 10.69 1.80 53.68
N LYS A 458 10.81 0.76 52.85
CA LYS A 458 10.23 -0.56 53.13
C LYS A 458 10.85 -1.26 54.33
N SER A 459 12.15 -1.07 54.55
CA SER A 459 12.83 -1.60 55.75
C SER A 459 12.36 -0.88 57.01
N LEU A 460 12.06 0.41 56.94
CA LEU A 460 11.48 1.18 58.03
C LEU A 460 10.04 0.74 58.31
N GLU A 461 9.20 0.64 57.28
CA GLU A 461 7.82 0.09 57.40
C GLU A 461 7.84 -1.31 58.04
N PHE A 462 8.77 -2.18 57.63
CA PHE A 462 8.93 -3.50 58.23
C PHE A 462 9.35 -3.42 59.70
N ARG A 463 10.29 -2.54 60.05
CA ARG A 463 10.72 -2.34 61.44
C ARG A 463 9.58 -1.83 62.32
N GLU A 464 8.76 -0.91 61.82
CA GLU A 464 7.59 -0.39 62.53
C GLU A 464 6.52 -1.47 62.70
N ALA A 465 6.27 -2.29 61.68
CA ALA A 465 5.34 -3.42 61.79
C ALA A 465 5.81 -4.45 62.83
N VAL A 466 7.10 -4.79 62.84
CA VAL A 466 7.70 -5.67 63.86
C VAL A 466 7.58 -5.06 65.26
N TYR A 467 7.85 -3.76 65.40
CA TYR A 467 7.69 -3.04 66.67
C TYR A 467 6.24 -3.06 67.16
N SER A 468 5.27 -2.82 66.27
CA SER A 468 3.85 -2.81 66.62
C SER A 468 3.27 -4.19 66.93
N LEU A 469 3.75 -5.25 66.26
CA LEU A 469 3.20 -6.61 66.43
C LEU A 469 3.90 -7.38 67.55
N LEU A 470 5.23 -7.33 67.59
CA LEU A 470 6.04 -8.10 68.53
C LEU A 470 6.51 -7.26 69.73
N GLY A 471 6.30 -5.95 69.72
CA GLY A 471 6.71 -5.07 70.82
C GLY A 471 8.22 -4.85 70.90
N TYR A 472 9.00 -5.14 69.85
CA TYR A 472 10.46 -4.97 69.83
C TYR A 472 10.94 -4.14 68.65
N ARG A 473 11.76 -3.13 68.92
CA ARG A 473 12.49 -2.37 67.92
C ARG A 473 13.81 -3.08 67.67
N VAL A 474 13.99 -3.53 66.44
CA VAL A 474 15.17 -4.30 66.02
C VAL A 474 16.11 -3.42 65.22
N ASP A 475 17.27 -3.12 65.79
CA ASP A 475 18.34 -2.35 65.17
C ASP A 475 19.51 -3.27 64.81
N LEU A 476 19.91 -3.19 63.53
CA LEU A 476 21.01 -3.98 62.98
C LEU A 476 22.32 -3.23 63.20
N LEU A 477 23.24 -3.80 63.98
CA LEU A 477 24.56 -3.22 64.23
C LEU A 477 25.61 -3.78 63.26
N PRO A 478 26.75 -3.06 63.10
CA PRO A 478 27.94 -3.62 62.47
C PRO A 478 28.31 -4.97 63.09
N ASN A 479 28.86 -5.90 62.29
CA ASN A 479 29.19 -7.28 62.69
C ASN A 479 28.01 -8.24 62.88
N ARG A 480 26.83 -7.94 62.28
CA ARG A 480 25.61 -8.76 62.37
C ARG A 480 25.07 -8.93 63.79
N LYS A 481 25.50 -8.08 64.73
CA LYS A 481 24.88 -7.97 66.05
C LYS A 481 23.49 -7.36 65.86
N ILE A 482 22.53 -7.83 66.65
CA ILE A 482 21.17 -7.31 66.63
C ILE A 482 20.86 -6.71 68.00
N ARG A 483 20.49 -5.44 68.04
CA ARG A 483 19.98 -4.81 69.25
C ARG A 483 18.47 -4.83 69.21
N ALA A 484 17.86 -5.41 70.25
CA ALA A 484 16.43 -5.36 70.46
C ALA A 484 16.12 -4.46 71.65
N THR A 485 15.30 -3.44 71.41
CA THR A 485 14.75 -2.56 72.44
C THR A 485 13.26 -2.89 72.57
N SER A 486 12.79 -3.21 73.77
CA SER A 486 11.36 -3.52 73.99
C SER A 486 10.51 -2.24 73.98
N MET A 487 9.23 -2.35 73.65
CA MET A 487 8.25 -1.27 73.71
C MET A 487 7.96 -0.84 75.16
N PHE A 488 8.18 -1.73 76.13
CA PHE A 488 7.84 -1.52 77.54
C PHE A 488 9.04 -1.05 78.38
N THR A 489 10.14 -0.58 77.77
CA THR A 489 11.27 -0.01 78.51
C THR A 489 11.06 1.48 78.76
N THR A 490 11.41 1.95 79.95
CA THR A 490 11.27 3.36 80.35
C THR A 490 12.41 4.23 79.79
N SER A 491 13.57 3.63 79.48
CA SER A 491 14.73 4.29 78.88
C SER A 491 15.15 3.63 77.56
N ASP A 492 15.61 4.44 76.60
CA ASP A 492 16.14 3.97 75.30
C ASP A 492 17.54 3.33 75.42
N THR A 493 18.13 3.39 76.63
CA THR A 493 19.40 2.73 76.99
C THR A 493 19.23 1.23 77.27
N ASP A 494 18.01 0.81 77.57
CA ASP A 494 17.71 -0.51 78.10
C ASP A 494 17.42 -1.47 76.93
N SER A 495 18.49 -1.93 76.29
CA SER A 495 18.43 -2.76 75.10
C SER A 495 19.27 -4.03 75.24
N PHE A 496 18.81 -5.11 74.60
CA PHE A 496 19.52 -6.38 74.57
C PHE A 496 20.26 -6.52 73.23
N THR A 497 21.57 -6.71 73.28
CA THR A 497 22.38 -6.92 72.07
C THR A 497 22.70 -8.40 71.90
N PHE A 498 22.10 -9.02 70.89
CA PHE A 498 22.30 -10.42 70.53
C PHE A 498 23.54 -10.60 69.66
N ILE A 499 24.36 -11.58 70.05
CA ILE A 499 25.60 -11.93 69.38
C ILE A 499 25.36 -13.14 68.45
N PRO A 500 25.63 -13.00 67.15
CA PRO A 500 25.41 -14.08 66.17
C PRO A 500 26.40 -15.22 66.36
N ASP A 501 25.99 -16.43 65.97
CA ASP A 501 26.85 -17.60 65.85
C ASP A 501 27.83 -17.42 64.67
N PRO A 502 29.15 -17.57 64.87
CA PRO A 502 30.10 -17.53 63.76
C PRO A 502 29.94 -18.69 62.75
N LYS A 503 29.34 -19.81 63.15
CA LYS A 503 29.19 -21.02 62.31
C LYS A 503 27.84 -21.13 61.60
N ALA A 504 26.78 -20.56 62.16
CA ALA A 504 25.42 -20.65 61.61
C ALA A 504 24.87 -19.28 61.19
N LYS A 505 24.58 -19.13 59.88
CA LYS A 505 23.80 -17.99 59.39
C LYS A 505 22.38 -18.12 59.97
N ASN A 506 22.00 -17.22 60.87
CA ASN A 506 20.67 -17.07 61.52
C ASN A 506 20.50 -17.69 62.92
N LYS A 507 21.57 -18.08 63.62
CA LYS A 507 21.49 -18.40 65.06
C LYS A 507 22.24 -17.34 65.88
N PHE A 508 21.75 -17.04 67.07
CA PHE A 508 22.45 -16.20 68.05
C PHE A 508 22.75 -17.05 69.28
N ILE A 509 23.97 -16.96 69.78
CA ILE A 509 24.47 -17.84 70.87
C ILE A 509 24.27 -17.18 72.23
N GLY A 510 24.23 -15.85 72.30
CA GLY A 510 24.12 -15.17 73.58
C GLY A 510 23.81 -13.69 73.45
N ILE A 511 23.60 -13.06 74.61
CA ILE A 511 23.42 -11.63 74.77
C ILE A 511 24.72 -11.04 75.34
N GLU A 512 25.10 -9.85 74.87
CA GLU A 512 26.20 -9.07 75.43
C GLU A 512 25.87 -8.62 76.86
N ASN A 513 26.82 -8.76 77.79
CA ASN A 513 26.61 -8.45 79.21
C ASN A 513 26.40 -6.94 79.40
N SER A 514 25.14 -6.53 79.49
CA SER A 514 24.70 -5.19 79.87
C SER A 514 24.25 -5.22 81.35
N PRO A 515 24.36 -4.13 82.12
CA PRO A 515 23.78 -4.04 83.47
C PRO A 515 22.30 -4.43 83.49
N TRP A 516 21.58 -4.07 82.42
CA TRP A 516 20.18 -4.45 82.21
C TRP A 516 19.98 -5.95 81.98
N ALA A 517 20.95 -6.62 81.36
CA ALA A 517 20.90 -8.07 81.15
C ALA A 517 21.08 -8.86 82.45
N ALA A 518 21.76 -8.29 83.45
CA ALA A 518 21.92 -8.91 84.75
C ALA A 518 20.59 -9.00 85.53
N GLU A 519 19.68 -8.03 85.36
CA GLU A 519 18.37 -8.04 86.03
C GLU A 519 17.46 -9.20 85.60
N PHE A 520 17.64 -9.71 84.38
CA PHE A 520 16.86 -10.80 83.80
C PHE A 520 17.72 -12.06 83.59
N GLU A 521 18.82 -12.21 84.35
CA GLU A 521 19.77 -13.32 84.19
C GLU A 521 19.11 -14.70 84.34
N ASN A 522 18.07 -14.81 85.17
CA ASN A 522 17.29 -16.04 85.35
C ASN A 522 16.58 -16.46 84.05
N LEU A 523 15.93 -15.51 83.36
CA LEU A 523 15.29 -15.77 82.07
C LEU A 523 16.30 -16.04 80.96
N ILE A 524 17.43 -15.32 80.96
CA ILE A 524 18.52 -15.52 79.98
C ILE A 524 19.13 -16.91 80.15
N THR A 525 19.38 -17.34 81.38
CA THR A 525 19.97 -18.66 81.66
C THR A 525 19.00 -19.77 81.23
N PHE A 526 17.73 -19.67 81.60
CA PHE A 526 16.73 -20.69 81.28
C PHE A 526 16.41 -20.78 79.77
N TRP A 527 16.22 -19.66 79.07
CA TRP A 527 15.80 -19.70 77.66
C TRP A 527 16.95 -19.66 76.65
N ILE A 528 18.04 -18.94 76.95
CA ILE A 528 19.15 -18.75 76.00
C ILE A 528 20.30 -19.72 76.27
N LYS A 529 20.72 -19.90 77.53
CA LYS A 529 21.85 -20.80 77.84
C LYS A 529 21.44 -22.28 77.81
N GLU A 530 20.28 -22.64 78.37
CA GLU A 530 19.83 -24.04 78.45
C GLU A 530 19.10 -24.52 77.18
N ARG A 531 18.17 -23.70 76.65
CA ARG A 531 17.28 -24.10 75.54
C ARG A 531 17.64 -23.50 74.17
N GLN A 532 18.44 -22.44 74.14
CA GLN A 532 18.84 -21.72 72.92
C GLN A 532 17.66 -21.16 72.08
N ASP A 533 16.53 -20.84 72.71
CA ASP A 533 15.31 -20.36 72.04
C ASP A 533 15.04 -18.88 72.31
N ILE A 534 15.49 -18.03 71.39
CA ILE A 534 15.37 -16.56 71.47
C ILE A 534 13.91 -16.08 71.35
N PRO A 535 13.05 -16.63 70.48
CA PRO A 535 11.65 -16.19 70.39
C PRO A 535 10.88 -16.40 71.70
N CYS A 536 11.10 -17.55 72.37
CA CYS A 536 10.49 -17.86 73.67
C CYS A 536 11.00 -16.88 74.75
N PHE A 537 12.31 -16.61 74.77
CA PHE A 537 12.90 -15.60 75.65
C PHE A 537 12.24 -14.22 75.47
N LEU A 538 12.15 -13.73 74.24
CA LEU A 538 11.55 -12.42 73.93
C LEU A 538 10.07 -12.36 74.34
N SER A 539 9.31 -13.44 74.13
CA SER A 539 7.90 -13.48 74.57
C SER A 539 7.77 -13.41 76.10
N ALA A 540 8.60 -14.16 76.84
CA ALA A 540 8.59 -14.16 78.31
C ALA A 540 9.05 -12.81 78.87
N LEU A 541 10.08 -12.22 78.27
CA LEU A 541 10.61 -10.92 78.66
C LEU A 541 9.60 -9.79 78.44
N ASN A 542 8.87 -9.81 77.32
CA ASN A 542 7.78 -8.85 77.09
C ASN A 542 6.68 -8.96 78.13
N LEU A 543 6.29 -10.17 78.55
CA LEU A 543 5.31 -10.36 79.62
C LEU A 543 5.81 -9.81 80.95
N GLU A 544 7.08 -10.07 81.31
CA GLU A 544 7.64 -9.55 82.55
C GLU A 544 7.77 -8.02 82.54
N LEU A 545 8.22 -7.43 81.43
CA LEU A 545 8.28 -5.97 81.29
C LEU A 545 6.90 -5.32 81.27
N TYR A 546 5.91 -5.95 80.64
CA TYR A 546 4.52 -5.51 80.68
C TYR A 546 3.96 -5.53 82.11
N ASP A 547 4.22 -6.59 82.87
CA ASP A 547 3.80 -6.67 84.27
C ASP A 547 4.49 -5.62 85.14
N ARG A 548 5.78 -5.33 84.90
CA ARG A 548 6.50 -4.27 85.63
C ARG A 548 5.95 -2.88 85.31
N THR A 549 5.66 -2.58 84.04
CA THR A 549 5.11 -1.28 83.61
C THR A 549 3.66 -1.09 84.04
N THR A 550 2.81 -2.12 83.96
CA THR A 550 1.40 -2.03 84.38
C THR A 550 1.21 -2.04 85.90
N LYS A 551 2.08 -2.71 86.67
CA LYS A 551 2.12 -2.58 88.13
C LYS A 551 2.60 -1.19 88.56
N ALA A 552 3.52 -0.57 87.83
CA ALA A 552 3.96 0.80 88.08
C ALA A 552 2.89 1.86 87.75
N ALA A 553 1.95 1.58 86.83
CA ALA A 553 0.86 2.50 86.46
C ALA A 553 -0.38 2.41 87.37
N ARG A 554 -0.48 1.40 88.25
CA ARG A 554 -1.60 1.19 89.18
C ARG A 554 -1.32 1.62 90.62
N PHE A 555 -0.21 2.30 90.87
CA PHE A 555 0.12 2.92 92.16
C PHE A 555 0.34 4.42 92.01
#